data_AF-A0A7C4X1T6-F1
#
_entry.id   AF-A0A7C4X1T6-F1
#
_cell.length_a   1.000
_cell.length_b   1.000
_cell.length_c   1.000
_cell.angle_alpha   90.00
_cell.angle_beta   90.00
_cell.angle_gamma   90.00
#
_symmetry.space_group_name_H-M   'P 1'
#
loop_
_entity.id
_entity.type
_entity.pdbx_description
1 polymer ?
#
loop_
_entity_poly.entity_id
_entity_poly.type
_entity_poly.pdbx_seq_one_letter_code
_entity_poly.pdbx_strand_id
1 'polypeptide(L)'
;MDGKRVTAEQILAAIGIDVERMAAKVADALNGAQAGAIIDQSEEPVRDALAELRRQTYQKAIDLLSQAQQDFSPSAHPTADGLAQQRPADHHAPDDERAIDG
;
A
#
# COMPACT_ATOMS: atom_id res chain seq x y z
N MET A 1 13.56 -12.62 8.58
CA MET A 1 12.47 -12.28 7.66
C MET A 1 13.09 -12.10 6.29
N ASP A 2 13.01 -13.10 5.40
CA ASP A 2 13.21 -12.86 3.97
C ASP A 2 11.96 -12.13 3.46
N GLY A 3 11.83 -10.87 3.89
CA GLY A 3 10.70 -10.01 3.56
C GLY A 3 10.77 -9.69 2.07
N LYS A 4 9.66 -9.93 1.37
CA LYS A 4 9.52 -9.56 -0.04
C LYS A 4 9.88 -8.07 -0.20
N ARG A 5 10.88 -7.81 -1.05
CA ARG A 5 11.44 -6.48 -1.31
C ARG A 5 10.86 -5.94 -2.60
N VAL A 6 10.70 -4.62 -2.67
CA VAL A 6 10.39 -3.91 -3.91
C VAL A 6 11.71 -3.63 -4.64
N THR A 7 11.75 -3.84 -5.95
CA THR A 7 12.94 -3.55 -6.78
C THR A 7 12.89 -2.13 -7.35
N ALA A 8 14.05 -1.63 -7.79
CA ALA A 8 14.13 -0.32 -8.44
C ALA A 8 13.28 -0.26 -9.72
N GLU A 9 13.25 -1.34 -10.50
CA GLU A 9 12.46 -1.45 -11.73
C GLU A 9 10.96 -1.34 -11.46
N GLN A 10 10.48 -1.96 -10.37
CA GLN A 10 9.07 -1.85 -9.97
C GLN A 10 8.70 -0.43 -9.55
N ILE A 11 9.60 0.26 -8.82
CA ILE A 11 9.39 1.66 -8.44
C ILE A 11 9.37 2.53 -9.70
N LEU A 12 10.36 2.38 -10.59
CA LEU A 12 10.44 3.12 -11.85
C LEU A 12 9.19 2.94 -12.71
N ALA A 13 8.69 1.69 -12.84
CA ALA A 13 7.46 1.41 -13.55
C ALA A 13 6.25 2.12 -12.92
N ALA A 14 6.19 2.21 -11.59
CA ALA A 14 5.09 2.86 -10.89
C ALA A 14 5.12 4.40 -10.95
N ILE A 15 6.31 5.00 -11.07
CA ILE A 15 6.49 6.47 -11.05
C ILE A 15 6.77 7.09 -12.43
N GLY A 16 6.82 6.30 -13.52
CA GLY A 16 7.23 6.80 -14.85
C GLY A 16 6.51 8.07 -15.29
N ILE A 17 5.18 8.09 -15.21
CA ILE A 17 4.36 9.27 -15.53
C ILE A 17 4.68 10.46 -14.61
N ASP A 18 4.99 10.20 -13.34
CA ASP A 18 5.31 11.26 -12.38
C ASP A 18 6.71 11.85 -12.65
N VAL A 19 7.65 11.04 -13.12
CA VAL A 19 8.97 11.50 -13.60
C VAL A 19 8.81 12.38 -14.84
N GLU A 20 7.99 11.96 -15.81
CA GLU A 20 7.68 12.76 -17.01
C GLU A 20 7.03 14.10 -16.63
N ARG A 21 6.08 14.08 -15.70
CA ARG A 21 5.42 15.30 -15.20
C ARG A 21 6.40 16.22 -14.48
N MET A 22 7.28 15.68 -13.64
CA MET A 22 8.32 16.46 -12.97
C MET A 22 9.25 17.11 -14.00
N ALA A 23 9.71 16.36 -15.00
CA ALA A 23 10.58 16.88 -16.05
C ALA A 23 9.90 18.00 -16.86
N ALA A 24 8.61 17.86 -17.19
CA ALA A 24 7.84 18.92 -17.85
C ALA A 24 7.79 20.20 -17.00
N LYS A 25 7.48 20.10 -15.70
CA LYS A 25 7.44 21.25 -14.79
C LYS A 25 8.80 21.95 -14.67
N VAL A 26 9.90 21.18 -14.62
CA VAL A 26 11.25 21.73 -14.59
C VAL A 26 11.56 22.47 -15.89
N ALA A 27 11.22 21.88 -17.05
CA ALA A 27 11.40 22.53 -18.33
C ALA A 27 10.59 23.83 -18.43
N ASP A 28 9.33 23.82 -18.00
CA ASP A 28 8.47 24.99 -17.99
C ASP A 28 9.03 26.10 -17.10
N ALA A 29 9.53 25.76 -15.90
CA ALA A 29 10.14 26.72 -14.99
C ALA A 29 11.40 27.38 -15.57
N LEU A 30 12.28 26.58 -16.20
CA LEU A 30 13.51 27.08 -16.81
C LEU A 30 13.23 27.94 -18.05
N ASN A 31 12.32 27.48 -18.92
CA ASN A 31 11.98 28.19 -20.15
C ASN A 31 11.11 29.43 -19.92
N GLY A 32 10.35 29.46 -18.82
CA GLY A 32 9.54 30.60 -18.43
C GLY A 32 10.33 31.72 -17.74
N ALA A 33 11.56 31.44 -17.30
CA ALA A 33 12.39 32.41 -16.59
C ALA A 33 13.09 33.40 -17.55
N GLN A 34 13.28 34.63 -17.08
CA GLN A 34 13.99 35.65 -17.85
C GLN A 34 15.50 35.32 -17.93
N ALA A 35 16.09 35.55 -19.11
CA ALA A 35 17.53 35.47 -19.30
C ALA A 35 18.27 36.39 -18.30
N GLY A 36 19.26 35.83 -17.59
CA GLY A 36 19.97 36.51 -16.51
C GLY A 36 19.35 36.36 -15.11
N ALA A 37 18.13 35.80 -15.02
CA ALA A 37 17.43 35.51 -13.76
C ALA A 37 16.89 34.07 -13.70
N ILE A 38 17.44 33.16 -14.51
CA ILE A 38 16.97 31.77 -14.62
C ILE A 38 16.98 31.08 -13.26
N ILE A 39 18.08 31.18 -12.51
CA ILE A 39 18.21 30.51 -11.22
C ILE A 39 17.20 31.10 -10.24
N ASP A 40 17.23 32.40 -9.99
CA ASP A 40 16.34 33.09 -9.05
C ASP A 40 14.85 32.82 -9.32
N GLN A 41 14.44 32.77 -10.59
CA GLN A 41 13.03 32.61 -10.96
C GLN A 41 12.57 31.16 -11.07
N SER A 42 13.48 30.21 -11.33
CA SER A 42 13.13 28.79 -11.49
C SER A 42 13.42 27.94 -10.26
N GLU A 43 14.25 28.39 -9.32
CA GLU A 43 14.69 27.57 -8.19
C GLU A 43 13.51 27.03 -7.36
N GLU A 44 12.60 27.90 -6.93
CA GLU A 44 11.43 27.49 -6.14
C GLU A 44 10.50 26.54 -6.92
N PRO A 45 10.05 26.86 -8.15
CA PRO A 45 9.25 25.94 -8.95
C PRO A 45 9.90 24.56 -9.19
N VAL A 46 11.21 24.54 -9.45
CA VAL A 46 11.96 23.27 -9.64
C VAL A 46 12.00 22.48 -8.33
N ARG A 47 12.23 23.17 -7.20
CA ARG A 47 12.22 22.54 -5.88
C ARG A 47 10.86 21.92 -5.55
N ASP A 48 9.77 22.61 -5.87
CA ASP A 48 8.41 22.11 -5.68
C ASP A 48 8.13 20.88 -6.57
N ALA A 49 8.55 20.90 -7.84
CA ALA A 49 8.41 19.77 -8.75
C ALA A 49 9.14 18.51 -8.23
N LEU A 50 10.37 18.68 -7.71
CA LEU A 50 11.14 17.60 -7.09
C LEU A 50 10.50 17.10 -5.79
N ALA A 51 9.98 18.02 -4.95
CA ALA A 51 9.30 17.66 -3.71
C ALA A 51 8.04 16.84 -3.97
N GLU A 52 7.27 17.17 -5.01
CA GLU A 52 6.10 16.41 -5.43
C GLU A 52 6.48 14.99 -5.89
N LEU A 53 7.48 14.87 -6.78
CA LEU A 53 7.95 13.56 -7.25
C LEU A 53 8.38 12.68 -6.08
N ARG A 54 9.19 13.22 -5.16
CA ARG A 54 9.62 12.51 -3.95
C ARG A 54 8.43 11.96 -3.17
N ARG A 55 7.39 12.78 -2.95
CA ARG A 55 6.19 12.35 -2.22
C ARG A 55 5.46 11.21 -2.94
N GLN A 56 5.28 11.32 -4.26
CA GLN A 56 4.63 10.30 -5.07
C GLN A 56 5.43 8.99 -5.09
N THR A 57 6.76 9.07 -5.20
CA THR A 57 7.65 7.91 -5.12
C THR A 57 7.50 7.18 -3.80
N TYR A 58 7.53 7.88 -2.66
CA TYR A 58 7.34 7.23 -1.36
C TYR A 58 5.98 6.54 -1.25
N GLN A 59 4.90 7.24 -1.63
CA GLN A 59 3.56 6.67 -1.56
C GLN A 59 3.48 5.36 -2.36
N LYS A 60 3.89 5.38 -3.63
CA LYS A 60 3.81 4.21 -4.50
C LYS A 60 4.76 3.09 -4.08
N ALA A 61 5.95 3.41 -3.59
CA ALA A 61 6.89 2.41 -3.09
C ALA A 61 6.35 1.73 -1.81
N ILE A 62 5.70 2.46 -0.92
CA ILE A 62 5.04 1.90 0.27
C ILE A 62 3.85 1.02 -0.14
N ASP A 63 3.06 1.44 -1.12
CA ASP A 63 1.94 0.64 -1.64
C ASP A 63 2.43 -0.68 -2.25
N LEU A 64 3.48 -0.64 -3.08
CA LEU A 64 4.12 -1.83 -3.63
C LEU A 64 4.68 -2.76 -2.55
N LEU A 65 5.33 -2.18 -1.54
CA LEU A 65 5.90 -2.94 -0.42
C LEU A 65 4.80 -3.63 0.39
N SER A 66 3.68 -2.93 0.61
CA SER A 66 2.52 -3.47 1.30
C SER A 66 1.92 -4.62 0.50
N GLN A 67 1.69 -4.45 -0.80
CA GLN A 67 1.17 -5.50 -1.68
C GLN A 67 2.05 -6.76 -1.68
N ALA A 68 3.37 -6.58 -1.76
CA ALA A 68 4.31 -7.70 -1.70
C ALA A 68 4.23 -8.46 -0.37
N GLN A 69 3.93 -7.79 0.75
CA GLN A 69 3.78 -8.42 2.06
C GLN A 69 2.40 -9.04 2.29
N GLN A 70 1.37 -8.60 1.56
CA GLN A 70 -0.03 -9.03 1.70
C GLN A 70 -0.39 -10.27 0.89
N ASP A 71 0.58 -11.07 0.43
CA ASP A 71 0.39 -12.37 -0.25
C ASP A 71 -0.15 -13.47 0.71
N PHE A 72 -1.17 -13.14 1.51
CA PHE A 72 -2.07 -14.11 2.10
C PHE A 72 -2.81 -14.81 0.95
N SER A 73 -2.44 -16.06 0.67
CA SER A 73 -3.32 -16.95 -0.10
C SER A 73 -4.65 -17.04 0.64
N PRO A 74 -5.80 -16.65 0.06
CA PRO A 74 -7.07 -17.09 0.60
C PRO A 74 -7.01 -18.62 0.58
N SER A 75 -7.14 -19.18 1.78
CA SER A 75 -6.97 -20.58 2.12
C SER A 75 -7.39 -21.52 0.99
N ALA A 76 -6.57 -22.53 0.70
CA ALA A 76 -7.07 -23.76 0.10
C ALA A 76 -8.40 -24.09 0.79
N HIS A 77 -9.50 -24.11 0.03
CA HIS A 77 -10.80 -24.49 0.56
C HIS A 77 -10.61 -25.75 1.39
N PRO A 78 -11.07 -25.80 2.66
CA PRO A 78 -11.12 -27.07 3.35
C PRO A 78 -11.94 -27.99 2.45
N THR A 79 -11.30 -29.06 1.94
CA THR A 79 -12.01 -30.16 1.32
C THR A 79 -13.10 -30.60 2.31
N ALA A 80 -14.24 -31.05 1.80
CA ALA A 80 -15.40 -31.39 2.61
C ALA A 80 -15.11 -32.35 3.79
N ASP A 81 -13.97 -33.06 3.77
CA ASP A 81 -13.47 -33.88 4.87
C ASP A 81 -13.04 -33.09 6.12
N GLY A 82 -12.67 -31.82 6.00
CA GLY A 82 -12.23 -30.98 7.13
C GLY A 82 -13.38 -30.41 7.97
N LEU A 83 -14.61 -30.36 7.43
CA LEU A 83 -15.80 -29.91 8.16
C LEU A 83 -16.45 -31.05 8.96
N ALA A 84 -16.11 -32.31 8.67
CA ALA A 84 -16.67 -33.48 9.35
C ALA A 84 -16.13 -33.71 10.78
N GLN A 85 -15.15 -32.92 11.24
CA GLN A 85 -14.58 -33.03 12.60
C GLN A 85 -15.02 -31.93 13.57
N GLN A 86 -16.00 -31.10 13.21
CA GLN A 86 -16.76 -30.37 14.23
C GLN A 86 -17.70 -31.37 14.91
N ARG A 87 -17.20 -31.98 16.00
CA ARG A 87 -17.96 -32.91 16.84
C ARG A 87 -19.34 -32.33 17.14
N PRO A 88 -20.41 -33.13 17.07
CA PRO A 88 -21.73 -32.66 17.47
C PRO A 88 -21.68 -32.20 18.93
N ALA A 89 -22.35 -31.09 19.23
CA ALA A 89 -22.59 -30.66 20.59
C ALA A 89 -23.35 -31.79 21.30
N ASP A 90 -22.64 -32.53 22.15
CA ASP A 90 -23.25 -33.46 23.08
C ASP A 90 -24.17 -32.65 24.00
N HIS A 91 -25.47 -32.82 23.78
CA HIS A 91 -26.54 -32.80 24.76
C HIS A 91 -26.40 -31.74 25.87
N HIS A 92 -26.80 -30.49 25.58
CA HIS A 92 -27.21 -29.58 26.65
C HIS A 92 -28.59 -30.05 27.14
N ALA A 93 -28.60 -30.76 28.28
CA ALA A 93 -29.82 -31.09 29.00
C ALA A 93 -30.52 -29.79 29.46
N PRO A 94 -31.86 -29.74 29.54
CA PRO A 94 -32.55 -28.62 30.16
C PRO A 94 -32.29 -28.65 31.67
N ASP A 95 -31.80 -27.53 32.20
CA ASP A 95 -31.54 -27.32 33.62
C ASP A 95 -32.87 -26.91 34.28
N ASP A 96 -33.66 -27.88 34.72
CA ASP A 96 -34.90 -27.68 35.48
C ASP A 96 -34.68 -28.04 36.97
N GLU A 97 -35.30 -27.22 37.83
CA GLU A 97 -35.50 -27.34 39.29
C GLU A 97 -34.44 -26.75 40.25
N ARG A 98 -34.59 -25.46 40.54
CA ARG A 98 -34.30 -24.95 41.90
C ARG A 98 -35.42 -25.40 42.84
N ALA A 99 -35.13 -26.42 43.62
CA ALA A 99 -35.86 -26.69 44.86
C ALA A 99 -35.80 -25.45 45.75
N ILE A 100 -36.96 -24.83 46.00
CA ILE A 100 -37.17 -23.94 47.15
C ILE A 100 -37.80 -24.80 48.26
N ASP A 101 -36.96 -25.23 49.19
CA ASP A 101 -37.40 -25.77 50.48
C ASP A 101 -37.84 -24.59 51.38
N GLY A 102 -38.81 -24.86 52.26
CA GLY A 102 -39.68 -23.88 52.92
C GLY A 102 -39.07 -22.98 54.00
#